data_AF-A0A6L5XV95-F1
#
_entry.id   AF-A0A6L5XV95-F1
#
_cell.length_a   1.000
_cell.length_b   1.000
_cell.length_c   1.000
_cell.angle_alpha   90.00
_cell.angle_beta   90.00
_cell.angle_gamma   90.00
#
_symmetry.space_group_name_H-M   'P 1'
#
loop_
_entity.id
_entity.type
_entity.pdbx_description
1 polymer ?
#
loop_
_entity_poly.entity_id
_entity_poly.type
_entity_poly.pdbx_seq_one_letter_code
_entity_poly.pdbx_strand_id
1 'polypeptide(L)'
;MTEKNWNDISVEVTYLSDEIDIERQENLSETRVTIKDKKTGEILRTVGEITNLLRTNYNKTIYEEYDCGRGIKPRLYGDILMYFSGSFHEIVKATNIYWKEASSGGWKLKEKQSGWTKMAPNRFEVYGNAIVTVESTSEVSMGASFSMFEGLGFDMSGSSSSTWHARKIINGGFVYKI
;
A
#
# COMPACT_ATOMS: atom_id res chain seq x y z
N MET A 1 -18.41 12.22 -4.34
CA MET A 1 -17.57 11.60 -3.30
C MET A 1 -18.45 10.58 -2.61
N THR A 2 -18.08 9.31 -2.65
CA THR A 2 -18.96 8.22 -2.20
C THR A 2 -18.22 7.43 -1.13
N GLU A 3 -18.72 7.50 0.10
CA GLU A 3 -18.18 6.77 1.25
C GLU A 3 -18.94 5.45 1.38
N LYS A 4 -18.22 4.32 1.46
CA LYS A 4 -18.83 3.00 1.63
C LYS A 4 -18.15 2.28 2.79
N ASN A 5 -18.92 2.02 3.84
CA ASN A 5 -18.49 1.30 5.03
C ASN A 5 -18.65 -0.20 4.80
N TRP A 6 -17.56 -0.95 4.98
CA TRP A 6 -17.56 -2.40 4.97
C TRP A 6 -16.96 -2.86 6.28
N ASN A 7 -17.78 -3.42 7.17
CA ASN A 7 -17.41 -3.94 8.51
C ASN A 7 -15.89 -4.02 8.76
N ASP A 8 -15.33 -2.92 9.27
CA ASP A 8 -13.94 -2.69 9.73
C ASP A 8 -12.95 -1.96 8.79
N ILE A 9 -13.25 -1.76 7.49
CA ILE A 9 -12.44 -0.92 6.59
C ILE A 9 -13.32 0.02 5.76
N SER A 10 -13.26 1.31 6.09
CA SER A 10 -13.88 2.39 5.32
C SER A 10 -12.86 2.99 4.35
N VAL A 11 -13.10 2.85 3.05
CA VAL A 11 -12.20 3.37 1.99
C VAL A 11 -12.89 4.52 1.29
N GLU A 12 -12.34 5.73 1.42
CA GLU A 12 -12.75 6.85 0.57
C GLU A 12 -12.22 6.63 -0.85
N VAL A 13 -13.14 6.66 -1.80
CA VAL A 13 -12.85 6.50 -3.22
C VAL A 13 -13.36 7.75 -3.94
N THR A 14 -12.48 8.45 -4.66
CA THR A 14 -12.83 9.67 -5.40
C THR A 14 -13.62 9.39 -6.69
N TYR A 15 -13.82 8.12 -7.03
CA TYR A 15 -14.46 7.66 -8.27
C TYR A 15 -15.97 7.43 -8.08
N LEU A 16 -16.73 7.59 -9.17
CA LEU A 16 -18.15 7.25 -9.16
C LEU A 16 -18.33 5.74 -9.03
N SER A 17 -19.33 5.31 -8.25
CA SER A 17 -19.51 3.89 -7.90
C SER A 17 -19.83 2.98 -9.10
N ASP A 18 -20.34 3.55 -10.19
CA ASP A 18 -20.63 2.86 -11.45
C ASP A 18 -19.40 2.72 -12.36
N GLU A 19 -18.32 3.46 -12.09
CA GLU A 19 -17.07 3.46 -12.84
C GLU A 19 -16.00 2.52 -12.25
N ILE A 20 -16.24 2.00 -11.05
CA ILE A 20 -15.29 1.13 -10.36
C ILE A 20 -15.84 -0.28 -10.13
N ASP A 21 -14.93 -1.24 -10.10
CA ASP A 21 -15.17 -2.56 -9.55
C ASP A 21 -14.43 -2.71 -8.22
N ILE A 22 -15.04 -3.43 -7.27
CA ILE A 22 -14.51 -3.61 -5.93
C ILE A 22 -14.47 -5.10 -5.61
N GLU A 23 -13.26 -5.62 -5.45
CA GLU A 23 -13.02 -7.01 -5.09
C GLU A 23 -12.55 -7.09 -3.64
N ARG A 24 -13.29 -7.83 -2.80
CA ARG A 24 -12.91 -8.15 -1.43
C ARG A 24 -12.41 -9.59 -1.35
N GLN A 25 -11.23 -9.78 -0.78
CA GLN A 25 -10.62 -11.07 -0.51
C GLN A 25 -10.31 -11.18 0.97
N GLU A 26 -10.73 -12.26 1.60
CA GLU A 26 -10.49 -12.49 3.03
C GLU A 26 -9.89 -13.88 3.21
N ASN A 27 -8.80 -13.94 3.98
CA ASN A 27 -8.15 -15.18 4.37
C ASN A 27 -7.71 -15.09 5.84
N LEU A 28 -7.07 -16.16 6.33
CA LEU A 28 -6.64 -16.26 7.73
C LEU A 28 -5.59 -15.22 8.16
N SER A 29 -4.94 -14.53 7.21
CA SER A 29 -3.88 -13.56 7.48
C SER A 29 -4.30 -12.11 7.23
N GLU A 30 -5.23 -11.87 6.31
CA GLU A 30 -5.65 -10.52 5.93
C GLU A 30 -7.03 -10.45 5.28
N THR A 31 -7.67 -9.29 5.43
CA THR A 31 -8.72 -8.78 4.56
C THR A 31 -8.11 -7.79 3.60
N ARG A 32 -8.30 -7.99 2.29
CA ARG A 32 -7.78 -7.15 1.21
C ARG A 32 -8.93 -6.66 0.33
N VAL A 33 -8.93 -5.37 0.03
CA VAL A 33 -9.87 -4.72 -0.89
C VAL A 33 -9.10 -4.12 -2.05
N THR A 34 -9.44 -4.53 -3.27
CA THR A 34 -8.86 -4.01 -4.50
C THR A 34 -9.93 -3.24 -5.26
N ILE A 35 -9.65 -1.98 -5.58
CA ILE A 35 -10.52 -1.10 -6.37
C ILE A 35 -9.92 -1.00 -7.76
N LYS A 36 -10.72 -1.27 -8.78
CA LYS A 36 -10.31 -1.25 -10.18
C LYS A 36 -11.18 -0.30 -10.98
N ASP A 37 -10.60 0.31 -12.00
CA ASP A 37 -11.38 0.98 -13.04
C ASP A 37 -12.14 -0.09 -13.85
N LYS A 38 -13.45 0.08 -13.98
CA LYS A 38 -14.33 -0.94 -14.56
C LYS A 38 -14.14 -1.09 -16.08
N LYS A 39 -13.67 -0.05 -16.76
CA LYS A 39 -13.51 -0.05 -18.22
C LYS A 39 -12.20 -0.72 -18.64
N THR A 40 -11.14 -0.44 -17.90
CA THR A 40 -9.76 -0.84 -18.22
C THR A 40 -9.29 -2.05 -17.43
N GLY A 41 -9.91 -2.31 -16.27
CA GLY A 41 -9.44 -3.30 -15.29
C GLY A 41 -8.19 -2.85 -14.52
N GLU A 42 -7.74 -1.61 -14.70
CA GLU A 42 -6.57 -1.06 -14.00
C GLU A 42 -6.82 -1.01 -12.50
N ILE A 43 -5.84 -1.44 -11.70
CA ILE A 43 -5.91 -1.34 -10.24
C ILE A 43 -5.68 0.12 -9.84
N LEU A 44 -6.73 0.77 -9.35
CA LEU A 44 -6.67 2.14 -8.88
C LEU A 44 -6.12 2.22 -7.45
N ARG A 45 -6.50 1.24 -6.62
CA ARG A 45 -6.12 1.22 -5.21
C ARG A 45 -6.21 -0.19 -4.64
N THR A 46 -5.29 -0.53 -3.74
CA THR A 46 -5.41 -1.71 -2.88
C THR A 46 -5.18 -1.31 -1.45
N VAL A 47 -6.11 -1.65 -0.57
CA VAL A 47 -5.95 -1.49 0.88
C VAL A 47 -6.27 -2.79 1.58
N GLY A 48 -5.80 -2.96 2.81
CA GLY A 48 -6.15 -4.12 3.60
C GLY A 48 -5.88 -3.96 5.09
N GLU A 49 -6.35 -4.94 5.83
CA GLU A 49 -6.12 -5.12 7.25
C GLU A 49 -5.53 -6.50 7.49
N ILE A 50 -4.46 -6.57 8.28
CA ILE A 50 -3.84 -7.83 8.71
C ILE A 50 -4.69 -8.43 9.82
N THR A 51 -5.32 -9.56 9.53
CA THR A 51 -6.12 -10.36 10.45
C THR A 51 -5.19 -11.39 11.10
N ASN A 52 -4.48 -11.02 12.17
CA ASN A 52 -3.62 -11.97 12.87
C ASN A 52 -4.31 -12.46 14.15
N LEU A 53 -4.58 -13.76 14.26
CA LEU A 53 -5.20 -14.41 15.42
C LEU A 53 -4.42 -14.20 16.74
N LEU A 54 -3.13 -13.85 16.67
CA LEU A 54 -2.26 -13.67 17.84
C LEU A 54 -2.12 -12.21 18.30
N ARG A 55 -2.57 -11.23 17.52
CA ARG A 55 -2.63 -9.84 18.00
C ARG A 55 -3.86 -9.76 18.91
N THR A 56 -3.69 -9.21 20.12
CA THR A 56 -4.85 -8.90 20.96
C THR A 56 -5.81 -8.02 20.15
N ASN A 57 -7.13 -8.24 20.30
CA ASN A 57 -8.21 -7.58 19.53
C ASN A 57 -8.17 -6.03 19.53
N TYR A 58 -7.19 -5.43 20.21
CA TYR A 58 -6.98 -4.00 20.39
C TYR A 58 -5.98 -3.40 19.39
N ASN A 59 -5.19 -4.20 18.69
CA ASN A 59 -4.21 -3.68 17.72
C ASN A 59 -4.63 -4.02 16.29
N LYS A 60 -5.05 -3.03 15.51
CA LYS A 60 -5.25 -3.20 14.07
C LYS A 60 -3.99 -2.83 13.30
N THR A 61 -3.73 -3.54 12.22
CA THR A 61 -2.66 -3.22 11.27
C THR A 61 -3.29 -3.10 9.89
N ILE A 62 -3.32 -1.88 9.40
CA ILE A 62 -3.90 -1.54 8.11
C ILE A 62 -2.79 -1.16 7.15
N TYR A 63 -3.05 -1.28 5.85
CA TYR A 63 -2.08 -0.91 4.83
C TYR A 63 -2.72 -0.42 3.55
N GLU A 64 -1.92 0.30 2.78
CA GLU A 64 -2.13 0.52 1.35
C GLU A 64 -1.01 -0.16 0.56
N GLU A 65 -1.37 -0.91 -0.48
CA GLU A 65 -0.45 -1.57 -1.39
C GLU A 65 -0.36 -0.78 -2.69
N TYR A 66 0.86 -0.52 -3.12
CA TYR A 66 1.17 0.21 -4.35
C TYR A 66 1.64 -0.79 -5.41
N ASP A 67 0.97 -0.81 -6.57
CA ASP A 67 1.42 -1.62 -7.70
C ASP A 67 2.40 -0.83 -8.56
N CYS A 68 3.68 -1.23 -8.54
CA CYS A 68 4.70 -0.63 -9.39
C CYS A 68 4.93 -1.43 -10.68
N GLY A 69 4.08 -2.40 -10.98
CA GLY A 69 4.23 -3.31 -12.10
C GLY A 69 5.22 -4.43 -11.82
N ARG A 70 5.26 -5.43 -12.71
CA ARG A 70 6.20 -6.57 -12.65
C ARG A 70 6.18 -7.36 -11.34
N GLY A 71 5.07 -7.31 -10.60
CA GLY A 71 4.93 -7.96 -9.30
C GLY A 71 5.62 -7.22 -8.16
N ILE A 72 6.08 -5.99 -8.35
CA ILE A 72 6.65 -5.13 -7.32
C ILE A 72 5.50 -4.51 -6.51
N LYS A 73 5.34 -4.97 -5.26
CA LYS A 73 4.23 -4.60 -4.36
C LYS A 73 4.76 -4.08 -3.02
N PRO A 74 5.19 -2.82 -2.94
CA PRO A 74 5.44 -2.17 -1.67
C PRO A 74 4.14 -1.83 -0.94
N ARG A 75 4.17 -1.92 0.39
CA ARG A 75 3.04 -1.58 1.26
C ARG A 75 3.45 -0.55 2.30
N LEU A 76 2.61 0.46 2.49
CA LEU A 76 2.67 1.39 3.61
C LEU A 76 1.70 0.91 4.68
N TYR A 77 2.22 0.62 5.87
CA TYR A 77 1.47 0.10 7.01
C TYR A 77 1.22 1.17 8.06
N GLY A 78 0.08 1.06 8.74
CA GLY A 78 -0.23 1.76 9.99
C GLY A 78 -0.69 0.75 11.04
N ASP A 79 0.05 0.64 12.13
CA ASP A 79 -0.36 -0.10 13.32
C ASP A 79 -1.04 0.89 14.28
N ILE A 80 -2.28 0.58 14.67
CA ILE A 80 -3.09 1.42 15.55
C ILE A 80 -3.56 0.62 16.76
N LEU A 81 -3.53 1.27 17.93
CA LEU A 81 -4.19 0.81 19.14
C LEU A 81 -5.61 1.38 19.17
N MET A 82 -6.57 0.50 19.33
CA MET A 82 -7.99 0.81 19.42
C MET A 82 -8.55 0.42 20.79
N TYR A 83 -9.47 1.24 21.27
CA TYR A 83 -10.30 0.99 22.44
C TYR A 83 -11.67 0.47 22.01
N PHE A 84 -12.17 -0.53 22.72
CA PHE A 84 -13.46 -1.19 22.46
C PHE A 84 -14.26 -1.29 23.75
N SER A 85 -15.49 -0.77 23.76
CA SER A 85 -16.44 -0.96 24.86
C SER A 85 -17.87 -1.02 24.31
N GLY A 86 -18.49 -2.21 24.32
CA GLY A 86 -19.78 -2.44 23.67
C GLY A 86 -19.71 -2.14 22.17
N SER A 87 -20.53 -1.21 21.69
CA SER A 87 -20.52 -0.72 20.30
C SER A 87 -19.60 0.50 20.08
N PHE A 88 -18.93 0.98 21.13
CA PHE A 88 -18.01 2.12 21.05
C PHE A 88 -16.62 1.65 20.63
N HIS A 89 -16.11 2.29 19.58
CA HIS A 89 -14.79 2.05 19.02
C HIS A 89 -14.04 3.38 18.89
N GLU A 90 -12.79 3.40 19.30
CA GLU A 90 -11.94 4.60 19.20
C GLU A 90 -10.50 4.24 18.84
N ILE A 91 -9.89 5.01 17.95
CA ILE A 91 -8.47 5.02 17.68
C ILE A 91 -7.78 5.81 18.81
N VAL A 92 -7.05 5.09 19.65
CA VAL A 92 -6.35 5.67 20.81
C VAL A 92 -5.01 6.26 20.40
N LYS A 93 -4.24 5.52 19.58
CA LYS A 93 -2.94 5.98 19.05
C LYS A 93 -2.49 5.17 17.84
N ALA A 94 -1.68 5.81 17.00
CA ALA A 94 -0.80 5.12 16.07
C ALA A 94 0.46 4.64 16.79
N THR A 95 0.76 3.33 16.73
CA THR A 95 1.93 2.74 17.38
C THR A 95 3.12 2.63 16.44
N ASN A 96 2.89 2.42 15.15
CA ASN A 96 3.94 2.36 14.15
C ASN A 96 3.41 2.69 12.76
N ILE A 97 4.24 3.32 11.93
CA ILE A 97 3.93 3.57 10.52
C ILE A 97 5.19 3.30 9.72
N TYR A 98 5.12 2.37 8.77
CA TYR A 98 6.32 1.85 8.13
C TYR A 98 6.06 1.28 6.74
N TRP A 99 7.09 1.31 5.92
CA TRP A 99 7.11 0.68 4.60
C TRP A 99 7.67 -0.75 4.66
N LYS A 100 7.09 -1.66 3.88
CA LYS A 100 7.57 -3.04 3.74
C LYS A 100 7.45 -3.57 2.31
N GLU A 101 8.41 -4.41 1.94
CA GLU A 101 8.39 -5.22 0.71
C GLU A 101 7.36 -6.35 0.90
N ALA A 102 6.18 -6.24 0.27
CA ALA A 102 5.11 -7.22 0.43
C ALA A 102 5.16 -8.34 -0.62
N SER A 103 5.93 -8.15 -1.70
CA SER A 103 6.33 -9.20 -2.62
C SER A 103 7.84 -9.42 -2.57
N SER A 104 8.27 -10.64 -2.90
CA SER A 104 9.68 -10.96 -3.10
C SER A 104 10.13 -10.61 -4.52
N GLY A 105 11.45 -10.46 -4.71
CA GLY A 105 12.03 -10.22 -6.03
C GLY A 105 13.37 -9.48 -5.96
N GLY A 106 13.94 -9.20 -7.13
CA GLY A 106 15.19 -8.44 -7.31
C GLY A 106 15.02 -6.93 -7.14
N TRP A 107 14.23 -6.49 -6.16
CA TRP A 107 13.93 -5.09 -5.88
C TRP A 107 14.01 -4.81 -4.38
N LYS A 108 14.18 -3.54 -4.02
CA LYS A 108 14.27 -3.07 -2.63
C LYS A 108 13.54 -1.75 -2.41
N LEU A 109 13.12 -1.50 -1.17
CA LEU A 109 12.69 -0.18 -0.72
C LEU A 109 13.83 0.56 -0.02
N LYS A 110 14.24 1.68 -0.60
CA LYS A 110 15.24 2.62 -0.06
C LYS A 110 14.56 3.92 0.37
N GLU A 111 15.25 4.71 1.20
CA GLU A 111 14.84 6.08 1.59
C GLU A 111 13.40 6.17 2.11
N LYS A 112 13.05 5.24 3.01
CA LYS A 112 11.72 5.12 3.58
C LYS A 112 11.46 6.21 4.60
N GLN A 113 10.42 7.00 4.39
CA GLN A 113 9.86 7.93 5.36
C GLN A 113 8.36 7.69 5.50
N SER A 114 7.85 7.77 6.71
CA SER A 114 6.43 7.56 6.98
C SER A 114 6.03 8.22 8.29
N GLY A 115 4.77 8.60 8.36
CA GLY A 115 4.20 9.27 9.52
C GLY A 115 2.68 9.42 9.38
N TRP A 116 2.09 10.18 10.31
CA TRP A 116 0.67 10.51 10.27
C TRP A 116 0.50 12.02 10.37
N THR A 117 -0.56 12.54 9.74
CA THR A 117 -0.86 13.98 9.72
C THR A 117 -1.99 14.35 10.67
N LYS A 118 -3.01 13.48 10.78
CA LYS A 118 -4.22 13.75 11.57
C LYS A 118 -4.68 12.47 12.27
N MET A 119 -5.02 12.59 13.54
CA MET A 119 -5.62 11.53 14.33
C MET A 119 -6.80 12.10 15.12
N ALA A 120 -7.93 11.42 15.03
CA ALA A 120 -9.15 11.67 15.76
C ALA A 120 -9.73 10.31 16.22
N PRO A 121 -10.66 10.29 17.18
CA PRO A 121 -11.20 9.04 17.71
C PRO A 121 -11.71 8.07 16.64
N ASN A 122 -12.19 8.57 15.50
CA ASN A 122 -12.72 7.75 14.42
C ASN A 122 -11.97 7.87 13.08
N ARG A 123 -10.82 8.55 13.06
CA ARG A 123 -10.09 8.83 11.81
C ARG A 123 -8.59 8.87 12.03
N PHE A 124 -7.85 8.26 11.11
CA PHE A 124 -6.41 8.24 11.11
C PHE A 124 -5.87 8.45 9.70
N GLU A 125 -5.01 9.45 9.51
CA GLU A 125 -4.45 9.82 8.20
C GLU A 125 -2.94 9.62 8.19
N VAL A 126 -2.49 8.76 7.28
CA VAL A 126 -1.11 8.29 7.13
C VAL A 126 -0.51 8.88 5.87
N TYR A 127 0.77 9.21 5.92
CA TYR A 127 1.58 9.54 4.75
C TYR A 127 2.87 8.73 4.72
N GLY A 128 3.45 8.57 3.54
CA GLY A 128 4.73 7.92 3.36
C GLY A 128 5.37 8.20 2.01
N ASN A 129 6.69 8.23 2.03
CA ASN A 129 7.54 8.28 0.85
C ASN A 129 8.54 7.12 0.87
N ALA A 130 8.77 6.49 -0.27
CA ALA A 130 9.84 5.51 -0.42
C ALA A 130 10.31 5.43 -1.87
N ILE A 131 11.52 4.93 -2.08
CA ILE A 131 12.07 4.69 -3.41
C ILE A 131 12.15 3.19 -3.66
N VAL A 132 11.38 2.71 -4.63
CA VAL A 132 11.55 1.37 -5.18
C VAL A 132 12.80 1.38 -6.04
N THR A 133 13.72 0.45 -5.78
CA THR A 133 14.98 0.34 -6.52
C THR A 133 15.15 -1.08 -7.05
N VAL A 134 15.40 -1.20 -8.36
CA VAL A 134 15.87 -2.42 -9.03
C VAL A 134 17.30 -2.16 -9.51
N GLU A 135 18.22 -3.06 -9.17
CA GLU A 135 19.65 -2.91 -9.52
C GLU A 135 20.13 -4.18 -10.23
N SER A 136 20.99 -4.03 -11.24
CA SER A 136 21.61 -5.15 -11.94
C SER A 136 22.94 -4.75 -12.56
N THR A 137 23.89 -5.67 -12.63
CA THR A 137 25.12 -5.50 -13.41
C THR A 137 24.95 -5.89 -14.89
N SER A 138 23.73 -6.28 -15.28
CA SER A 138 23.33 -6.57 -16.66
C SER A 138 22.14 -5.71 -17.06
N GLU A 139 21.86 -5.60 -18.36
CA GLU A 139 20.73 -4.82 -18.90
C GLU A 139 19.35 -5.43 -18.59
N VAL A 140 19.33 -6.55 -17.86
CA VAL A 140 18.14 -7.31 -17.48
C VAL A 140 18.12 -7.49 -15.96
N SER A 141 16.94 -7.38 -15.36
CA SER A 141 16.67 -7.76 -13.96
C SER A 141 15.24 -8.26 -13.83
N MET A 142 15.00 -9.16 -12.88
CA MET A 142 13.67 -9.76 -12.65
C MET A 142 13.01 -10.31 -13.93
N GLY A 143 13.83 -10.80 -14.88
CA GLY A 143 13.38 -11.32 -16.18
C GLY A 143 12.92 -10.25 -17.18
N ALA A 144 13.23 -8.98 -16.96
CA ALA A 144 12.85 -7.86 -17.83
C ALA A 144 14.04 -6.92 -18.12
N SER A 145 14.05 -6.32 -19.30
CA SER A 145 15.04 -5.28 -19.65
C SER A 145 14.80 -4.01 -18.85
N PHE A 146 15.85 -3.22 -18.67
CA PHE A 146 15.75 -1.91 -18.00
C PHE A 146 14.82 -0.93 -18.76
N SER A 147 14.68 -1.06 -20.08
CA SER A 147 13.69 -0.31 -20.87
C SER A 147 12.22 -0.64 -20.53
N MET A 148 11.94 -1.86 -20.04
CA MET A 148 10.59 -2.20 -19.59
C MET A 148 10.23 -1.46 -18.30
N PHE A 149 11.21 -1.27 -17.39
CA PHE A 149 10.98 -0.51 -16.16
C PHE A 149 10.75 0.98 -16.45
N GLU A 150 11.44 1.54 -17.44
CA GLU A 150 11.16 2.89 -17.94
C GLU A 150 9.69 3.04 -18.37
N GLY A 151 9.17 2.06 -19.13
CA GLY A 151 7.76 2.01 -19.52
C GLY A 151 6.78 1.87 -18.35
N LEU A 152 7.24 1.42 -17.17
CA LEU A 152 6.47 1.37 -15.92
C LEU A 152 6.63 2.65 -15.08
N GLY A 153 7.30 3.67 -15.61
CA GLY A 153 7.54 4.95 -14.95
C GLY A 153 8.65 4.91 -13.91
N PHE A 154 9.67 4.08 -14.10
CA PHE A 154 10.91 4.15 -13.33
C PHE A 154 11.90 5.08 -14.03
N ASP A 155 12.62 5.87 -13.24
CA ASP A 155 13.78 6.63 -13.66
C ASP A 155 14.99 5.71 -13.79
N MET A 156 15.60 5.73 -14.98
CA MET A 156 16.69 4.84 -15.34
C MET A 156 18.04 5.57 -15.20
N SER A 157 19.05 4.87 -14.67
CA SER A 157 20.43 5.37 -14.64
C SER A 157 21.43 4.21 -14.64
N GLY A 158 22.70 4.50 -14.92
CA GLY A 158 23.74 3.49 -15.09
C GLY A 158 23.91 3.07 -16.55
N SER A 159 24.76 2.08 -16.80
CA SER A 159 25.10 1.58 -18.14
C SER A 159 25.74 0.20 -18.09
N SER A 160 26.08 -0.41 -19.22
CA SER A 160 26.84 -1.68 -19.28
C SER A 160 28.23 -1.63 -18.63
N SER A 161 28.78 -0.44 -18.38
CA SER A 161 30.04 -0.23 -17.67
C SER A 161 29.88 0.05 -16.17
N SER A 162 28.65 0.09 -15.67
CA SER A 162 28.30 0.36 -14.27
C SER A 162 27.08 -0.46 -13.82
N THR A 163 26.63 -0.31 -12.58
CA THR A 163 25.37 -0.93 -12.15
C THR A 163 24.21 -0.17 -12.79
N TRP A 164 23.31 -0.89 -13.46
CA TRP A 164 22.03 -0.37 -13.91
C TRP A 164 21.10 -0.18 -12.72
N HIS A 165 20.39 0.94 -12.67
CA HIS A 165 19.41 1.25 -11.65
C HIS A 165 18.09 1.72 -12.29
N ALA A 166 16.98 1.10 -11.88
CA ALA A 166 15.64 1.59 -12.12
C ALA A 166 15.08 2.05 -10.77
N ARG A 167 14.67 3.32 -10.66
CA ARG A 167 14.15 3.91 -9.42
C ARG A 167 12.77 4.49 -9.63
N LYS A 168 11.84 4.23 -8.73
CA LYS A 168 10.51 4.86 -8.76
C LYS A 168 10.18 5.40 -7.39
N ILE A 169 9.89 6.71 -7.35
CA ILE A 169 9.42 7.36 -6.13
C ILE A 169 7.96 6.97 -5.92
N ILE A 170 7.65 6.54 -4.71
CA ILE A 170 6.29 6.41 -4.22
C ILE A 170 6.08 7.52 -3.22
N ASN A 171 5.10 8.37 -3.49
CA ASN A 171 4.60 9.36 -2.55
C ASN A 171 3.11 9.09 -2.40
N GLY A 172 2.69 8.77 -1.19
CA GLY A 172 1.33 8.34 -0.95
C GLY A 172 0.92 8.39 0.50
N GLY A 173 -0.30 7.94 0.75
CA GLY A 173 -0.92 7.99 2.05
C GLY A 173 -2.36 7.51 1.98
N PHE A 174 -2.89 7.08 3.11
CA PHE A 174 -4.26 6.61 3.21
C PHE A 174 -4.93 7.18 4.45
N VAL A 175 -6.26 7.27 4.36
CA VAL A 175 -7.12 7.62 5.49
C VAL A 175 -7.84 6.35 5.90
N TYR A 176 -7.80 6.04 7.19
CA TYR A 176 -8.61 5.02 7.83
C TYR A 176 -9.69 5.66 8.67
N LYS A 177 -10.89 5.09 8.61
CA LYS A 177 -12.02 5.48 9.44
C LYS A 177 -12.75 4.25 9.96
N ILE A 178 -13.27 4.38 11.17
CA ILE A 178 -14.12 3.40 11.86
C ILE A 178 -15.56 3.88 11.95
#